data_AF-A0A328S0R4-F1
#
_entry.id   AF-A0A328S0R4-F1
#
_cell.length_a   1.000
_cell.length_b   1.000
_cell.length_c   1.000
_cell.angle_alpha   90.00
_cell.angle_beta   90.00
_cell.angle_gamma   90.00
#
_symmetry.space_group_name_H-M   'P 1'
#
loop_
_entity.id
_entity.type
_entity.pdbx_description
1 polymer ?
#
loop_
_entity_poly.entity_id
_entity_poly.type
_entity_poly.pdbx_seq_one_letter_code
_entity_poly.pdbx_strand_id
1 'polypeptide(L)'
;MNIPNKIIECNLESLEGYNFPVNKPFNLIVYADDIKYEFLVNLKDTSDKLLILTPGSIPNKHDRTKPYYERYNWYFEESTIFINDPTTYINDEITTGWGLGTLDNWYLETIAEIISKISRNLYKYDVNNQYGNIMFYGSLSGGYMAIMLSILVKNSISIAEVPQLEIFRSYPKPIIKYVFKDMSLKQIHDNYEYRISIIELIKKEKYIPRSIVLLDYTFDLDLNKEYFSFFQKLCELPYIKKDDKNNINVRIIGRNKGHETLKPWQLRDVISNVNKIIDTSFYDVSTIHKNKIMEQEKKIKEYEEELKNEINQISLNNKEIAQYQNELKYHLEKIHDNDKLLEDYKKDYIREEDQIQANDKKIVDYQVELDKLNRKIIEEDTQFKEYKQESTNKYNDLKEKLTIRNKVTLEYYKLKGSLKKKLILWIPYVYILIKTRPFNETFINIRLYRALQDNEWFDVGFYLVVYHELSRKKWCKFLTPETHYVCYGFNEKKLPNEDYTYVDSKKELLRLLKK
;
A
#
# COMPACT_ATOMS: atom_id res chain seq x y z
N MET A 1 -14.13 -43.28 14.11
CA MET A 1 -14.63 -44.24 15.11
C MET A 1 -14.14 -45.62 14.71
N ASN A 2 -13.90 -46.56 15.65
CA ASN A 2 -13.73 -47.97 15.29
C ASN A 2 -15.12 -48.61 15.19
N ILE A 3 -15.31 -49.58 14.30
CA ILE A 3 -16.53 -50.39 14.28
C ILE A 3 -16.59 -51.19 15.59
N PRO A 4 -17.70 -51.14 16.35
CA PRO A 4 -17.80 -51.78 17.67
C PRO A 4 -17.98 -53.29 17.54
N ASN A 5 -17.44 -54.05 18.48
CA ASN A 5 -17.68 -55.50 18.55
C ASN A 5 -19.09 -55.84 19.09
N LYS A 6 -19.84 -54.86 19.63
CA LYS A 6 -21.22 -55.08 20.05
C LYS A 6 -22.15 -55.10 18.83
N ILE A 7 -22.88 -56.20 18.69
CA ILE A 7 -23.96 -56.38 17.75
C ILE A 7 -25.27 -56.49 18.55
N ILE A 8 -26.37 -55.96 18.01
CA ILE A 8 -27.74 -56.20 18.46
C ILE A 8 -28.49 -56.74 17.24
N GLU A 9 -29.23 -57.83 17.41
CA GLU A 9 -30.00 -58.48 16.35
C GLU A 9 -31.46 -58.56 16.77
N CYS A 10 -32.39 -58.22 15.87
CA CYS A 10 -33.83 -58.21 16.14
C CYS A 10 -34.65 -58.26 14.84
N ASN A 11 -35.94 -58.59 14.95
CA ASN A 11 -36.88 -58.48 13.84
C ASN A 11 -37.45 -57.04 13.76
N LEU A 12 -37.88 -56.62 12.57
CA LEU A 12 -38.54 -55.32 12.31
C LEU A 12 -39.67 -55.00 13.30
N GLU A 13 -40.50 -56.00 13.59
CA GLU A 13 -41.62 -55.92 14.54
C GLU A 13 -41.13 -55.57 15.96
N SER A 14 -39.99 -56.15 16.36
CA SER A 14 -39.41 -56.03 17.70
C SER A 14 -38.60 -54.75 17.94
N LEU A 15 -38.45 -53.88 16.92
CA LEU A 15 -37.80 -52.59 17.09
C LEU A 15 -38.61 -51.62 17.97
N GLU A 16 -39.93 -51.68 17.91
CA GLU A 16 -40.80 -50.67 18.53
C GLU A 16 -40.89 -50.90 20.05
N GLY A 17 -40.46 -49.91 20.83
CA GLY A 17 -40.26 -50.03 22.28
C GLY A 17 -38.89 -50.60 22.71
N TYR A 18 -38.01 -50.98 21.78
CA TYR A 18 -36.67 -51.47 22.11
C TYR A 18 -35.79 -50.38 22.75
N ASN A 19 -35.20 -50.69 23.92
CA ASN A 19 -34.31 -49.79 24.66
C ASN A 19 -32.86 -49.90 24.15
N PHE A 20 -32.47 -49.01 23.24
CA PHE A 20 -31.15 -49.03 22.61
C PHE A 20 -30.03 -48.48 23.51
N PRO A 21 -28.77 -48.95 23.36
CA PRO A 21 -27.62 -48.36 24.04
C PRO A 21 -27.39 -46.88 23.68
N VAL A 22 -27.20 -46.05 24.71
CA VAL A 22 -26.88 -44.62 24.60
C VAL A 22 -25.42 -44.38 25.00
N ASN A 23 -24.78 -43.37 24.38
CA ASN A 23 -23.39 -42.96 24.55
C ASN A 23 -22.34 -44.05 24.26
N LYS A 24 -22.73 -45.13 23.56
CA LYS A 24 -21.85 -46.22 23.13
C LYS A 24 -22.29 -46.72 21.75
N PRO A 25 -21.40 -46.77 20.74
CA PRO A 25 -21.75 -47.28 19.43
C PRO A 25 -22.00 -48.79 19.45
N PHE A 26 -22.91 -49.25 18.60
CA PHE A 26 -23.22 -50.67 18.36
C PHE A 26 -23.59 -50.89 16.89
N ASN A 27 -23.38 -52.09 16.37
CA ASN A 27 -24.04 -52.50 15.13
C ASN A 27 -25.45 -52.97 15.46
N LEU A 28 -26.43 -52.55 14.66
CA LEU A 28 -27.80 -53.04 14.69
C LEU A 28 -28.03 -53.85 13.40
N ILE A 29 -28.53 -55.07 13.57
CA ILE A 29 -28.99 -55.93 12.50
C ILE A 29 -30.50 -56.08 12.68
N VAL A 30 -31.26 -55.72 11.65
CA VAL A 30 -32.70 -55.89 11.61
C VAL A 30 -33.05 -56.89 10.52
N TYR A 31 -33.82 -57.91 10.90
CA TYR A 31 -34.42 -58.86 9.96
C TYR A 31 -35.84 -58.40 9.61
N ALA A 32 -36.13 -58.27 8.33
CA ALA A 32 -37.47 -58.09 7.79
C ALA A 32 -37.64 -59.05 6.63
N ASP A 33 -38.62 -59.94 6.72
CA ASP A 33 -38.62 -61.22 6.00
C ASP A 33 -37.24 -61.92 6.14
N ASP A 34 -36.76 -62.58 5.08
CA ASP A 34 -35.41 -63.16 5.02
C ASP A 34 -34.30 -62.11 4.76
N ILE A 35 -34.61 -60.81 4.74
CA ILE A 35 -33.65 -59.75 4.37
C ILE A 35 -32.98 -59.14 5.60
N LYS A 36 -31.65 -59.10 5.57
CA LYS A 36 -30.78 -58.54 6.61
C LYS A 36 -30.46 -57.07 6.33
N TYR A 37 -30.92 -56.17 7.19
CA TYR A 37 -30.60 -54.74 7.17
C TYR A 37 -29.57 -54.42 8.24
N GLU A 38 -28.48 -53.73 7.89
CA GLU A 38 -27.35 -53.50 8.79
C GLU A 38 -27.07 -52.01 8.96
N PHE A 39 -26.87 -51.59 10.22
CA PHE A 39 -26.66 -50.20 10.60
C PHE A 39 -25.56 -50.08 11.65
N LEU A 40 -24.67 -49.10 11.52
CA LEU A 40 -23.84 -48.66 12.64
C LEU A 40 -24.58 -47.53 13.36
N VAL A 41 -24.89 -47.74 14.64
CA VAL A 41 -25.72 -46.84 15.44
C VAL A 41 -24.90 -46.27 16.60
N ASN A 42 -25.01 -44.96 16.81
CA ASN A 42 -24.37 -44.26 17.93
C ASN A 42 -25.31 -43.16 18.45
N LEU A 43 -26.10 -43.50 19.48
CA LEU A 43 -27.08 -42.63 20.10
C LEU A 43 -26.48 -41.85 21.26
N LYS A 44 -27.03 -40.67 21.56
CA LYS A 44 -26.59 -39.78 22.65
C LYS A 44 -27.77 -39.20 23.40
N ASP A 45 -27.64 -39.08 24.71
CA ASP A 45 -28.58 -38.36 25.58
C ASP A 45 -28.44 -36.83 25.44
N THR A 46 -27.27 -36.34 25.03
CA THR A 46 -27.00 -34.92 24.74
C THR A 46 -27.56 -34.43 23.40
N SER A 47 -28.37 -35.21 22.67
CA SER A 47 -28.81 -34.84 21.31
C SER A 47 -30.30 -35.07 21.04
N ASP A 48 -30.98 -33.99 20.65
CA ASP A 48 -32.35 -33.94 20.17
C ASP A 48 -32.51 -34.36 18.70
N LYS A 49 -31.42 -34.49 17.93
CA LYS A 49 -31.41 -34.77 16.49
C LYS A 49 -30.87 -36.15 16.15
N LEU A 50 -31.36 -36.70 15.04
CA LEU A 50 -30.88 -37.95 14.46
C LEU A 50 -30.36 -37.73 13.04
N LEU A 51 -29.05 -37.90 12.84
CA LEU A 51 -28.41 -37.84 11.53
C LEU A 51 -28.24 -39.25 10.95
N ILE A 52 -28.89 -39.54 9.84
CA ILE A 52 -28.73 -40.78 9.09
C ILE A 52 -27.83 -40.52 7.88
N LEU A 53 -26.75 -41.30 7.75
CA LEU A 53 -25.82 -41.23 6.64
C LEU A 53 -26.05 -42.39 5.67
N THR A 54 -26.33 -42.05 4.42
CA THR A 54 -26.52 -43.00 3.32
C THR A 54 -25.19 -43.29 2.60
N PRO A 55 -24.96 -44.54 2.17
CA PRO A 55 -23.75 -44.91 1.45
C PRO A 55 -23.83 -44.50 -0.03
N GLY A 56 -22.70 -44.08 -0.59
CA GLY A 56 -22.45 -44.08 -2.04
C GLY A 56 -21.96 -45.45 -2.52
N SER A 57 -21.13 -45.44 -3.57
CA SER A 57 -20.53 -46.67 -4.13
C SER A 57 -19.54 -47.34 -3.18
N ILE A 58 -19.67 -48.66 -2.99
CA ILE A 58 -18.71 -49.51 -2.26
C ILE A 58 -17.37 -49.54 -3.02
N PRO A 59 -16.23 -49.16 -2.39
CA PRO A 59 -14.91 -49.21 -3.03
C PRO A 59 -14.44 -50.64 -3.31
N ASN A 60 -13.76 -50.86 -4.44
CA ASN A 60 -13.24 -52.17 -4.88
C ASN A 60 -12.28 -52.89 -3.90
N LYS A 61 -11.86 -52.23 -2.81
CA LYS A 61 -11.00 -52.80 -1.74
C LYS A 61 -11.78 -53.15 -0.47
N HIS A 62 -13.09 -52.92 -0.44
CA HIS A 62 -13.94 -53.26 0.69
C HIS A 62 -14.22 -54.76 0.74
N ASP A 63 -14.28 -55.31 1.95
CA ASP A 63 -14.62 -56.70 2.18
C ASP A 63 -16.14 -56.90 2.02
N ARG A 64 -16.54 -57.49 0.90
CA ARG A 64 -17.96 -57.71 0.53
C ARG A 64 -18.73 -58.57 1.54
N THR A 65 -18.05 -59.30 2.44
CA THR A 65 -18.69 -60.07 3.52
C THR A 65 -19.14 -59.21 4.72
N LYS A 66 -18.87 -57.90 4.69
CA LYS A 66 -19.10 -56.97 5.82
C LYS A 66 -19.87 -55.72 5.36
N PRO A 67 -20.68 -55.11 6.24
CA PRO A 67 -21.40 -53.88 5.91
C PRO A 67 -20.46 -52.72 5.53
N TYR A 68 -20.87 -51.95 4.53
CA TYR A 68 -20.18 -50.73 4.12
C TYR A 68 -20.86 -49.48 4.70
N TYR A 69 -20.30 -48.96 5.78
CA TYR A 69 -20.75 -47.71 6.41
C TYR A 69 -19.92 -46.53 5.88
N GLU A 70 -20.40 -45.81 4.87
CA GLU A 70 -19.68 -44.63 4.39
C GLU A 70 -19.61 -43.55 5.48
N ARG A 71 -18.47 -42.85 5.60
CA ARG A 71 -18.25 -41.72 6.54
C ARG A 71 -18.32 -42.08 8.04
N TYR A 72 -18.33 -43.37 8.41
CA TYR A 72 -18.32 -43.85 9.81
C TYR A 72 -17.15 -43.35 10.68
N ASN A 73 -16.10 -42.83 10.05
CA ASN A 73 -14.96 -42.23 10.72
C ASN A 73 -15.15 -40.74 11.07
N TRP A 74 -16.19 -40.06 10.59
CA TRP A 74 -16.48 -38.66 10.88
C TRP A 74 -17.06 -38.50 12.29
N TYR A 75 -16.79 -37.35 12.92
CA TYR A 75 -17.38 -36.96 14.20
C TYR A 75 -18.53 -35.96 13.98
N PHE A 76 -19.61 -36.17 14.73
CA PHE A 76 -20.82 -35.35 14.80
C PHE A 76 -21.20 -35.14 16.26
N GLU A 77 -21.98 -34.09 16.54
CA GLU A 77 -22.52 -33.84 17.89
C GLU A 77 -23.87 -34.53 18.06
N GLU A 78 -24.58 -34.77 16.96
CA GLU A 78 -25.84 -35.47 16.82
C GLU A 78 -25.77 -36.98 17.16
N SER A 79 -26.92 -37.60 17.46
CA SER A 79 -27.07 -39.06 17.36
C SER A 79 -26.94 -39.48 15.89
N THR A 80 -26.24 -40.58 15.60
CA THR A 80 -25.95 -40.99 14.21
C THR A 80 -26.32 -42.43 13.89
N ILE A 81 -26.86 -42.66 12.69
CA ILE A 81 -27.04 -43.99 12.08
C ILE A 81 -26.32 -43.99 10.73
N PHE A 82 -25.44 -44.94 10.46
CA PHE A 82 -24.85 -45.15 9.14
C PHE A 82 -25.50 -46.39 8.52
N ILE A 83 -26.09 -46.23 7.33
CA ILE A 83 -26.76 -47.30 6.58
C ILE A 83 -25.72 -48.11 5.80
N ASN A 84 -25.82 -49.44 5.83
CA ASN A 84 -25.34 -50.31 4.76
C ASN A 84 -26.49 -50.58 3.78
N ASP A 85 -26.23 -50.65 2.47
CA ASP A 85 -27.28 -50.90 1.45
C ASP A 85 -27.37 -52.40 1.12
N PRO A 86 -28.40 -53.14 1.61
CA PRO A 86 -28.46 -54.59 1.39
C PRO A 86 -28.71 -54.97 -0.08
N THR A 87 -29.05 -54.02 -0.96
CA THR A 87 -29.14 -54.27 -2.41
C THR A 87 -27.79 -54.72 -2.97
N THR A 88 -26.67 -54.28 -2.38
CA THR A 88 -25.33 -54.70 -2.83
C THR A 88 -25.03 -56.17 -2.55
N TYR A 89 -25.76 -56.83 -1.63
CA TYR A 89 -25.60 -58.25 -1.37
C TYR A 89 -26.30 -59.17 -2.38
N ILE A 90 -27.12 -58.61 -3.29
CA ILE A 90 -27.79 -59.39 -4.35
C ILE A 90 -26.77 -59.93 -5.37
N ASN A 91 -25.70 -59.18 -5.66
CA ASN A 91 -24.57 -59.65 -6.46
C ASN A 91 -23.33 -58.76 -6.27
N ASP A 92 -22.12 -59.33 -6.31
CA ASP A 92 -20.87 -58.57 -6.13
C ASP A 92 -20.54 -57.57 -7.26
N GLU A 93 -21.14 -57.72 -8.45
CA GLU A 93 -21.09 -56.67 -9.49
C GLU A 93 -21.83 -55.38 -9.07
N ILE A 94 -22.73 -55.44 -8.07
CA ILE A 94 -23.46 -54.28 -7.55
C ILE A 94 -22.57 -53.54 -6.55
N THR A 95 -21.80 -52.58 -7.04
CA THR A 95 -21.04 -51.63 -6.21
C THR A 95 -21.90 -50.52 -5.62
N THR A 96 -23.07 -50.24 -6.21
CA THR A 96 -24.00 -49.20 -5.78
C THR A 96 -25.42 -49.73 -5.91
N GLY A 97 -26.23 -49.70 -4.86
CA GLY A 97 -27.56 -50.31 -4.84
C GLY A 97 -28.73 -49.32 -4.83
N TRP A 98 -28.50 -48.07 -4.41
CA TRP A 98 -29.53 -47.03 -4.21
C TRP A 98 -30.69 -47.44 -3.28
N GLY A 99 -30.55 -48.52 -2.50
CA GLY A 99 -31.63 -49.12 -1.71
C GLY A 99 -32.77 -49.72 -2.54
N LEU A 100 -32.53 -50.07 -3.82
CA LEU A 100 -33.56 -50.61 -4.71
C LEU A 100 -34.18 -51.93 -4.24
N GLY A 101 -33.39 -52.79 -3.59
CA GLY A 101 -33.83 -54.13 -3.22
C GLY A 101 -34.07 -55.05 -4.42
N THR A 102 -35.19 -55.79 -4.38
CA THR A 102 -35.60 -56.71 -5.45
C THR A 102 -36.80 -56.16 -6.23
N LEU A 103 -37.31 -56.92 -7.21
CA LEU A 103 -38.60 -56.60 -7.85
C LEU A 103 -39.71 -56.49 -6.80
N ASP A 104 -39.73 -57.44 -5.88
CA ASP A 104 -40.80 -57.63 -4.91
C ASP A 104 -40.63 -56.65 -3.73
N ASN A 105 -39.49 -56.69 -3.03
CA ASN A 105 -39.22 -55.92 -1.81
C ASN A 105 -38.34 -54.70 -2.09
N TRP A 106 -38.86 -53.49 -1.84
CA TRP A 106 -38.12 -52.23 -1.99
C TRP A 106 -37.40 -51.82 -0.71
N TYR A 107 -36.08 -51.95 -0.68
CA TYR A 107 -35.32 -51.84 0.58
C TYR A 107 -35.34 -50.44 1.20
N LEU A 108 -35.49 -49.35 0.44
CA LEU A 108 -35.68 -48.00 1.01
C LEU A 108 -36.98 -47.86 1.83
N GLU A 109 -38.04 -48.59 1.49
CA GLU A 109 -39.33 -48.55 2.20
C GLU A 109 -39.18 -49.19 3.59
N THR A 110 -38.54 -50.36 3.64
CA THR A 110 -38.19 -51.04 4.90
C THR A 110 -37.18 -50.23 5.74
N ILE A 111 -36.16 -49.62 5.11
CA ILE A 111 -35.20 -48.75 5.81
C ILE A 111 -35.90 -47.51 6.41
N ALA A 112 -36.85 -46.91 5.70
CA ALA A 112 -37.66 -45.81 6.21
C ALA A 112 -38.54 -46.24 7.41
N GLU A 113 -39.11 -47.44 7.41
CA GLU A 113 -39.84 -47.98 8.57
C GLU A 113 -38.92 -48.24 9.76
N ILE A 114 -37.77 -48.90 9.54
CA ILE A 114 -36.77 -49.18 10.58
C ILE A 114 -36.35 -47.89 11.29
N ILE A 115 -36.00 -46.86 10.52
CA ILE A 115 -35.61 -45.55 11.05
C ILE A 115 -36.77 -44.88 11.78
N SER A 116 -38.00 -44.99 11.25
CA SER A 116 -39.20 -44.47 11.91
C SER A 116 -39.44 -45.13 13.28
N LYS A 117 -39.34 -46.46 13.38
CA LYS A 117 -39.49 -47.22 14.63
C LYS A 117 -38.38 -46.87 15.63
N ILE A 118 -37.11 -46.84 15.19
CA ILE A 118 -36.00 -46.42 16.05
C ILE A 118 -36.25 -45.00 16.58
N SER A 119 -36.64 -44.05 15.73
CA SER A 119 -36.83 -42.66 16.14
C SER A 119 -38.00 -42.46 17.12
N ARG A 120 -39.08 -43.26 17.02
CA ARG A 120 -40.19 -43.25 18.02
C ARG A 120 -39.76 -43.69 19.41
N ASN A 121 -38.75 -44.56 19.54
CA ASN A 121 -38.21 -44.96 20.84
C ASN A 121 -37.36 -43.85 21.49
N LEU A 122 -36.78 -42.97 20.69
CA LEU A 122 -35.85 -41.92 21.12
C LEU A 122 -36.54 -40.60 21.40
N TYR A 123 -37.57 -40.25 20.62
CA TYR A 123 -38.14 -38.92 20.60
C TYR A 123 -39.66 -38.94 20.76
N LYS A 124 -40.16 -38.01 21.58
CA LYS A 124 -41.59 -37.72 21.69
C LYS A 124 -41.98 -36.73 20.60
N TYR A 125 -42.96 -37.11 19.80
CA TYR A 125 -43.47 -36.30 18.69
C TYR A 125 -44.85 -35.74 18.97
N ASP A 126 -45.09 -34.49 18.58
CA ASP A 126 -46.43 -33.95 18.37
C ASP A 126 -46.93 -34.25 16.94
N VAL A 127 -48.21 -33.97 16.69
CA VAL A 127 -48.91 -34.28 15.42
C VAL A 127 -48.35 -33.48 14.23
N ASN A 128 -47.73 -32.32 14.46
CA ASN A 128 -47.24 -31.42 13.41
C ASN A 128 -45.74 -31.60 13.11
N ASN A 129 -44.97 -32.10 14.07
CA ASN A 129 -43.50 -32.19 14.01
C ASN A 129 -42.95 -33.62 14.08
N GLN A 130 -43.77 -34.65 13.80
CA GLN A 130 -43.30 -36.03 13.74
C GLN A 130 -42.13 -36.17 12.76
N TYR A 131 -41.03 -36.77 13.20
CA TYR A 131 -39.74 -36.90 12.49
C TYR A 131 -39.04 -35.58 12.11
N GLY A 132 -39.49 -34.42 12.60
CA GLY A 132 -38.94 -33.11 12.24
C GLY A 132 -37.48 -32.87 12.69
N ASN A 133 -36.96 -33.74 13.55
CA ASN A 133 -35.58 -33.78 14.04
C ASN A 133 -34.67 -34.78 13.29
N ILE A 134 -35.21 -35.51 12.31
CA ILE A 134 -34.48 -36.48 11.49
C ILE A 134 -33.83 -35.76 10.30
N MET A 135 -32.54 -36.02 10.08
CA MET A 135 -31.78 -35.52 8.93
C MET A 135 -31.12 -36.68 8.20
N PHE A 136 -31.34 -36.79 6.90
CA PHE A 136 -30.62 -37.70 6.01
C PHE A 136 -29.48 -36.98 5.31
N TYR A 137 -28.31 -37.59 5.19
CA TYR A 137 -27.17 -37.05 4.44
C TYR A 137 -26.50 -38.07 3.53
N GLY A 138 -26.24 -37.67 2.29
CA GLY A 138 -25.39 -38.39 1.36
C GLY A 138 -24.97 -37.56 0.16
N SER A 139 -24.05 -38.12 -0.63
CA SER A 139 -23.52 -37.52 -1.86
C SER A 139 -23.77 -38.46 -3.05
N LEU A 140 -24.01 -37.93 -4.25
CA LEU A 140 -24.30 -38.69 -5.48
C LEU A 140 -25.44 -39.71 -5.30
N SER A 141 -25.14 -41.00 -5.31
CA SER A 141 -26.09 -42.11 -5.07
C SER A 141 -26.60 -42.16 -3.63
N GLY A 142 -25.75 -41.84 -2.65
CA GLY A 142 -26.19 -41.60 -1.28
C GLY A 142 -27.07 -40.34 -1.18
N GLY A 143 -26.79 -39.33 -2.01
CA GLY A 143 -27.60 -38.11 -2.11
C GLY A 143 -29.02 -38.40 -2.64
N TYR A 144 -29.14 -39.28 -3.63
CA TYR A 144 -30.41 -39.84 -4.10
C TYR A 144 -31.14 -40.55 -2.94
N MET A 145 -30.50 -41.51 -2.27
CA MET A 145 -31.10 -42.23 -1.14
C MET A 145 -31.57 -41.29 -0.01
N ALA A 146 -30.81 -40.21 0.26
CA ALA A 146 -31.15 -39.25 1.30
C ALA A 146 -32.43 -38.45 0.98
N ILE A 147 -32.67 -38.10 -0.29
CA ILE A 147 -33.92 -37.45 -0.72
C ILE A 147 -35.06 -38.47 -0.75
N MET A 148 -34.84 -39.68 -1.27
CA MET A 148 -35.88 -40.72 -1.32
C MET A 148 -36.38 -41.10 0.08
N LEU A 149 -35.47 -41.27 1.05
CA LEU A 149 -35.82 -41.53 2.44
C LEU A 149 -36.55 -40.34 3.10
N SER A 150 -36.26 -39.08 2.73
CA SER A 150 -36.99 -37.94 3.28
C SER A 150 -38.39 -37.74 2.69
N ILE A 151 -38.68 -38.32 1.52
CA ILE A 151 -40.03 -38.40 0.96
C ILE A 151 -40.88 -39.46 1.68
N LEU A 152 -40.26 -40.58 2.05
CA LEU A 152 -40.91 -41.66 2.80
C LEU A 152 -41.11 -41.30 4.28
N VAL A 153 -40.06 -40.82 4.95
CA VAL A 153 -40.09 -40.34 6.34
C VAL A 153 -40.49 -38.87 6.35
N LYS A 154 -41.77 -38.61 6.09
CA LYS A 154 -42.32 -37.25 5.89
C LYS A 154 -42.02 -36.34 7.09
N ASN A 155 -41.81 -35.05 6.79
CA ASN A 155 -41.30 -33.98 7.66
C ASN A 155 -39.83 -34.07 8.09
N SER A 156 -39.10 -35.16 7.81
CA SER A 156 -37.63 -35.16 7.95
C SER A 156 -36.95 -34.18 6.98
N ILE A 157 -35.62 -34.07 7.07
CA ILE A 157 -34.80 -33.19 6.23
C ILE A 157 -33.78 -34.03 5.44
N SER A 158 -33.58 -33.77 4.15
CA SER A 158 -32.44 -34.32 3.39
C SER A 158 -31.37 -33.27 3.09
N ILE A 159 -30.13 -33.51 3.47
CA ILE A 159 -28.96 -32.74 3.04
C ILE A 159 -28.28 -33.55 1.93
N ALA A 160 -28.44 -33.13 0.68
CA ALA A 160 -28.07 -33.94 -0.48
C ALA A 160 -27.00 -33.23 -1.32
N GLU A 161 -25.83 -33.83 -1.45
CA GLU A 161 -24.70 -33.26 -2.20
C GLU A 161 -24.60 -33.86 -3.61
N VAL A 162 -24.61 -33.00 -4.63
CA VAL A 162 -24.72 -33.35 -6.07
C VAL A 162 -25.52 -34.65 -6.30
N PRO A 163 -26.77 -34.73 -5.79
CA PRO A 163 -27.52 -35.98 -5.80
C PRO A 163 -27.82 -36.39 -7.24
N GLN A 164 -27.73 -37.69 -7.52
CA GLN A 164 -28.39 -38.22 -8.70
C GLN A 164 -29.91 -38.03 -8.53
N LEU A 165 -30.61 -37.71 -9.62
CA LEU A 165 -32.07 -37.52 -9.61
C LEU A 165 -32.82 -38.76 -10.13
N GLU A 166 -32.13 -39.56 -10.94
CA GLU A 166 -32.62 -40.78 -11.57
C GLU A 166 -31.47 -41.78 -11.73
N ILE A 167 -31.74 -43.08 -11.57
CA ILE A 167 -30.70 -44.12 -11.51
C ILE A 167 -30.16 -44.51 -12.90
N PHE A 168 -31.01 -44.54 -13.94
CA PHE A 168 -30.61 -45.12 -15.24
C PHE A 168 -29.76 -44.23 -16.14
N ARG A 169 -29.46 -43.00 -15.72
CA ARG A 169 -28.56 -42.08 -16.44
C ARG A 169 -27.25 -42.73 -16.90
N SER A 170 -26.67 -43.58 -16.06
CA SER A 170 -25.38 -44.26 -16.33
C SER A 170 -25.53 -45.70 -16.86
N TYR A 171 -26.76 -46.14 -17.18
CA TYR A 171 -27.12 -47.52 -17.55
C TYR A 171 -26.42 -48.60 -16.68
N PRO A 172 -26.67 -48.65 -15.35
CA PRO A 172 -26.05 -49.62 -14.45
C PRO A 172 -26.45 -51.06 -14.78
N LYS A 173 -25.68 -51.71 -15.66
CA LYS A 173 -25.90 -53.09 -16.12
C LYS A 173 -26.10 -54.11 -14.99
N PRO A 174 -25.35 -54.07 -13.85
CA PRO A 174 -25.59 -55.00 -12.74
C PRO A 174 -26.98 -54.85 -12.11
N ILE A 175 -27.51 -53.63 -12.02
CA ILE A 175 -28.87 -53.38 -11.50
C ILE A 175 -29.92 -53.93 -12.48
N ILE A 176 -29.79 -53.66 -13.78
CA ILE A 176 -30.72 -54.19 -14.79
C ILE A 176 -30.73 -55.72 -14.78
N LYS A 177 -29.55 -56.35 -14.74
CA LYS A 177 -29.36 -57.80 -14.75
C LYS A 177 -29.86 -58.48 -13.47
N TYR A 178 -29.43 -58.01 -12.30
CA TYR A 178 -29.64 -58.75 -11.04
C TYR A 178 -30.83 -58.27 -10.20
N VAL A 179 -31.15 -56.97 -10.21
CA VAL A 179 -32.35 -56.45 -9.53
C VAL A 179 -33.56 -56.59 -10.45
N PHE A 180 -33.46 -56.10 -11.69
CA PHE A 180 -34.57 -56.08 -12.65
C PHE A 180 -34.63 -57.29 -13.60
N LYS A 181 -33.80 -58.33 -13.37
CA LYS A 181 -33.86 -59.63 -14.09
C LYS A 181 -33.86 -59.48 -15.62
N ASP A 182 -33.00 -58.60 -16.13
CA ASP A 182 -32.83 -58.23 -17.54
C ASP A 182 -34.09 -57.63 -18.23
N MET A 183 -35.02 -57.04 -17.46
CA MET A 183 -36.12 -56.23 -18.02
C MET A 183 -35.61 -55.08 -18.88
N SER A 184 -36.33 -54.77 -19.97
CA SER A 184 -36.08 -53.56 -20.75
C SER A 184 -36.39 -52.29 -19.94
N LEU A 185 -35.67 -51.19 -20.20
CA LEU A 185 -35.91 -49.92 -19.51
C LEU A 185 -37.39 -49.54 -19.49
N LYS A 186 -38.12 -49.70 -20.62
CA LYS A 186 -39.56 -49.40 -20.68
C LYS A 186 -40.35 -50.18 -19.61
N GLN A 187 -40.11 -51.48 -19.45
CA GLN A 187 -40.77 -52.28 -18.41
C GLN A 187 -40.40 -51.79 -17.00
N ILE A 188 -39.17 -51.30 -16.80
CA ILE A 188 -38.74 -50.78 -15.49
C ILE A 188 -39.41 -49.43 -15.19
N HIS A 189 -39.52 -48.52 -16.16
CA HIS A 189 -40.31 -47.28 -15.99
C HIS A 189 -41.80 -47.62 -15.79
N ASP A 190 -42.41 -48.43 -16.67
CA ASP A 190 -43.84 -48.79 -16.64
C ASP A 190 -44.31 -49.38 -15.29
N ASN A 191 -43.42 -50.00 -14.50
CA ASN A 191 -43.77 -50.72 -13.26
C ASN A 191 -43.07 -50.20 -11.98
N TYR A 192 -41.90 -49.56 -12.09
CA TYR A 192 -41.03 -49.25 -10.94
C TYR A 192 -40.52 -47.79 -10.92
N GLU A 193 -41.08 -46.86 -11.69
CA GLU A 193 -40.55 -45.49 -11.82
C GLU A 193 -40.33 -44.77 -10.48
N TYR A 194 -41.25 -44.94 -9.53
CA TYR A 194 -41.17 -44.39 -8.18
C TYR A 194 -40.02 -44.95 -7.32
N ARG A 195 -39.36 -46.04 -7.74
CA ARG A 195 -38.15 -46.59 -7.08
C ARG A 195 -36.84 -46.09 -7.71
N ILE A 196 -36.91 -45.51 -8.91
CA ILE A 196 -35.73 -45.12 -9.72
C ILE A 196 -35.63 -43.62 -10.00
N SER A 197 -36.69 -42.84 -9.74
CA SER A 197 -36.79 -41.40 -10.03
C SER A 197 -37.38 -40.62 -8.86
N ILE A 198 -36.69 -39.56 -8.42
CA ILE A 198 -37.13 -38.73 -7.29
C ILE A 198 -38.47 -38.05 -7.58
N ILE A 199 -38.66 -37.52 -8.80
CA ILE A 199 -39.86 -36.76 -9.16
C ILE A 199 -41.10 -37.66 -9.23
N GLU A 200 -40.95 -38.93 -9.60
CA GLU A 200 -42.07 -39.90 -9.61
C GLU A 200 -42.42 -40.41 -8.21
N LEU A 201 -41.45 -40.52 -7.28
CA LEU A 201 -41.78 -40.77 -5.88
C LEU A 201 -42.51 -39.58 -5.25
N ILE A 202 -42.07 -38.34 -5.52
CA ILE A 202 -42.75 -37.10 -5.08
C ILE A 202 -44.21 -37.10 -5.57
N LYS A 203 -44.48 -37.50 -6.83
CA LYS A 203 -45.82 -37.70 -7.38
C LYS A 203 -46.63 -38.81 -6.70
N LYS A 204 -46.05 -39.98 -6.46
CA LYS A 204 -46.71 -41.10 -5.74
C LYS A 204 -47.15 -40.65 -4.34
N GLU A 205 -46.22 -40.06 -3.58
CA GLU A 205 -46.41 -39.69 -2.18
C GLU A 205 -47.11 -38.34 -1.96
N LYS A 206 -47.31 -37.57 -3.05
CA LYS A 206 -47.87 -36.21 -3.08
C LYS A 206 -47.21 -35.28 -2.07
N TYR A 207 -45.90 -35.45 -1.91
CA TYR A 207 -45.12 -34.84 -0.85
C TYR A 207 -43.77 -34.38 -1.37
N ILE A 208 -43.44 -33.11 -1.13
CA ILE A 208 -42.13 -32.53 -1.42
C ILE A 208 -41.36 -32.45 -0.10
N PRO A 209 -40.17 -33.05 -0.02
CA PRO A 209 -39.39 -33.11 1.21
C PRO A 209 -38.81 -31.75 1.59
N ARG A 210 -38.41 -31.61 2.87
CA ARG A 210 -37.53 -30.52 3.28
C ARG A 210 -36.11 -30.91 2.86
N SER A 211 -35.50 -30.16 1.94
CA SER A 211 -34.21 -30.53 1.36
C SER A 211 -33.25 -29.36 1.30
N ILE A 212 -31.98 -29.60 1.62
CA ILE A 212 -30.86 -28.73 1.31
C ILE A 212 -30.07 -29.43 0.22
N VAL A 213 -30.24 -28.98 -1.02
CA VAL A 213 -29.59 -29.57 -2.20
C VAL A 213 -28.34 -28.76 -2.54
N LEU A 214 -27.17 -29.35 -2.31
CA LEU A 214 -25.87 -28.73 -2.48
C LEU A 214 -25.30 -29.10 -3.86
N LEU A 215 -25.40 -28.18 -4.80
CA LEU A 215 -24.93 -28.37 -6.17
C LEU A 215 -23.53 -27.77 -6.35
N ASP A 216 -22.70 -28.40 -7.17
CA ASP A 216 -21.48 -27.77 -7.69
C ASP A 216 -21.63 -27.54 -9.20
N TYR A 217 -21.69 -26.29 -9.63
CA TYR A 217 -21.89 -25.97 -11.05
C TYR A 217 -20.69 -26.36 -11.92
N THR A 218 -19.52 -26.62 -11.31
CA THR A 218 -18.27 -26.99 -11.98
C THR A 218 -18.14 -28.51 -12.19
N PHE A 219 -19.10 -29.30 -11.70
CA PHE A 219 -19.05 -30.76 -11.70
C PHE A 219 -19.34 -31.37 -13.09
N ASP A 220 -20.49 -31.05 -13.69
CA ASP A 220 -20.94 -31.62 -14.97
C ASP A 220 -22.04 -30.75 -15.61
N LEU A 221 -21.88 -30.41 -16.89
CA LEU A 221 -22.84 -29.60 -17.65
C LEU A 221 -24.14 -30.33 -17.97
N ASP A 222 -24.14 -31.66 -18.07
CA ASP A 222 -25.35 -32.44 -18.32
C ASP A 222 -26.13 -32.69 -17.03
N LEU A 223 -25.44 -32.92 -15.90
CA LEU A 223 -26.07 -32.91 -14.57
C LEU A 223 -26.77 -31.57 -14.26
N ASN A 224 -26.17 -30.44 -14.66
CA ASN A 224 -26.79 -29.12 -14.53
C ASN A 224 -28.09 -28.99 -15.34
N LYS A 225 -28.20 -29.61 -16.52
CA LYS A 225 -29.45 -29.67 -17.32
C LYS A 225 -30.50 -30.55 -16.65
N GLU A 226 -30.09 -31.67 -16.05
CA GLU A 226 -30.98 -32.57 -15.31
C GLU A 226 -31.57 -31.89 -14.08
N TYR A 227 -30.78 -31.15 -13.30
CA TYR A 227 -31.31 -30.33 -12.21
C TYR A 227 -32.31 -29.30 -12.70
N PHE A 228 -32.01 -28.58 -13.80
CA PHE A 228 -32.94 -27.61 -14.36
C PHE A 228 -34.27 -28.26 -14.78
N SER A 229 -34.23 -29.38 -15.52
CA SER A 229 -35.43 -30.12 -15.92
C SER A 229 -36.20 -30.68 -14.72
N PHE A 230 -35.51 -31.17 -13.68
CA PHE A 230 -36.13 -31.62 -12.43
C PHE A 230 -36.85 -30.48 -11.72
N PHE A 231 -36.25 -29.30 -11.57
CA PHE A 231 -36.90 -28.16 -10.93
C PHE A 231 -38.07 -27.59 -11.77
N GLN A 232 -38.01 -27.66 -13.11
CA GLN A 232 -39.16 -27.36 -13.96
C GLN A 232 -40.32 -28.34 -13.71
N LYS A 233 -40.06 -29.66 -13.83
CA LYS A 233 -41.06 -30.72 -13.56
C LYS A 233 -41.63 -30.63 -12.14
N LEU A 234 -40.82 -30.22 -11.17
CA LEU A 234 -41.24 -29.99 -9.79
C LEU A 234 -42.25 -28.83 -9.72
N CYS A 235 -41.92 -27.67 -10.28
CA CYS A 235 -42.79 -26.48 -10.33
C CYS A 235 -44.13 -26.70 -11.06
N GLU A 236 -44.23 -27.70 -11.93
CA GLU A 236 -45.45 -28.09 -12.64
C GLU A 236 -46.41 -28.98 -11.81
N LEU A 237 -46.02 -29.43 -10.61
CA LEU A 237 -46.82 -30.34 -9.80
C LEU A 237 -48.07 -29.66 -9.19
N PRO A 238 -49.28 -30.23 -9.35
CA PRO A 238 -50.54 -29.56 -9.02
C PRO A 238 -50.82 -29.40 -7.52
N TYR A 239 -49.99 -29.98 -6.64
CA TYR A 239 -50.07 -29.82 -5.18
C TYR A 239 -49.01 -28.86 -4.62
N ILE A 240 -48.18 -28.24 -5.46
CA ILE A 240 -47.43 -27.03 -5.10
C ILE A 240 -48.43 -25.89 -4.95
N LYS A 241 -48.95 -25.74 -3.72
CA LYS A 241 -49.59 -24.50 -3.30
C LYS A 241 -48.52 -23.42 -3.15
N LYS A 242 -48.90 -22.17 -3.43
CA LYS A 242 -48.02 -20.99 -3.21
C LYS A 242 -47.65 -20.76 -1.74
N ASP A 243 -48.36 -21.40 -0.82
CA ASP A 243 -48.24 -21.20 0.63
C ASP A 243 -46.98 -21.91 1.21
N ASP A 244 -45.79 -21.36 0.96
CA ASP A 244 -44.51 -21.47 1.73
C ASP A 244 -43.99 -22.85 2.20
N LYS A 245 -44.58 -23.97 1.78
CA LYS A 245 -44.27 -25.32 2.33
C LYS A 245 -43.45 -26.22 1.39
N ASN A 246 -43.03 -25.72 0.24
CA ASN A 246 -42.25 -26.46 -0.75
C ASN A 246 -40.75 -26.23 -0.48
N ASN A 247 -40.16 -27.12 0.32
CA ASN A 247 -38.97 -26.80 1.12
C ASN A 247 -37.62 -27.27 0.51
N ILE A 248 -37.50 -27.34 -0.83
CA ILE A 248 -36.23 -27.68 -1.50
C ILE A 248 -35.38 -26.41 -1.69
N ASN A 249 -34.46 -26.21 -0.75
CA ASN A 249 -33.48 -25.12 -0.73
C ASN A 249 -32.24 -25.53 -1.53
N VAL A 250 -32.09 -24.97 -2.73
CA VAL A 250 -30.97 -25.23 -3.63
C VAL A 250 -29.82 -24.26 -3.35
N ARG A 251 -28.63 -24.78 -3.05
CA ARG A 251 -27.40 -24.00 -2.88
C ARG A 251 -26.40 -24.38 -3.96
N ILE A 252 -26.18 -23.46 -4.89
CA ILE A 252 -25.18 -23.60 -5.96
C ILE A 252 -23.84 -23.09 -5.44
N ILE A 253 -22.81 -23.93 -5.55
CA ILE A 253 -21.43 -23.68 -5.11
C ILE A 253 -20.52 -23.83 -6.34
N GLY A 254 -19.39 -23.13 -6.38
CA GLY A 254 -18.34 -23.37 -7.37
C GLY A 254 -17.03 -23.73 -6.68
N ARG A 255 -16.80 -25.02 -6.39
CA ARG A 255 -15.55 -25.44 -5.71
C ARG A 255 -14.39 -25.57 -6.67
N ASN A 256 -14.63 -25.75 -7.98
CA ASN A 256 -13.60 -26.00 -9.00
C ASN A 256 -12.72 -27.24 -8.68
N LYS A 257 -13.32 -28.29 -8.11
CA LYS A 257 -12.61 -29.50 -7.62
C LYS A 257 -13.19 -30.85 -8.06
N GLY A 258 -14.19 -30.86 -8.94
CA GLY A 258 -14.84 -32.10 -9.39
C GLY A 258 -15.49 -32.88 -8.23
N HIS A 259 -15.27 -34.20 -8.18
CA HIS A 259 -15.93 -35.13 -7.24
C HIS A 259 -15.52 -35.01 -5.75
N GLU A 260 -14.97 -33.88 -5.28
CA GLU A 260 -14.63 -33.70 -3.86
C GLU A 260 -15.90 -33.45 -3.01
N THR A 261 -16.37 -34.51 -2.36
CA THR A 261 -17.47 -34.47 -1.37
C THR A 261 -17.16 -33.56 -0.18
N LEU A 262 -18.21 -33.11 0.52
CA LEU A 262 -18.10 -32.24 1.69
C LEU A 262 -17.07 -32.78 2.69
N LYS A 263 -16.34 -31.88 3.33
CA LYS A 263 -15.54 -32.21 4.52
C LYS A 263 -16.43 -32.26 5.77
N PRO A 264 -16.06 -33.04 6.82
CA PRO A 264 -16.90 -33.25 7.99
C PRO A 264 -17.37 -31.96 8.67
N TRP A 265 -16.54 -30.92 8.69
CA TRP A 265 -16.87 -29.62 9.28
C TRP A 265 -17.89 -28.82 8.45
N GLN A 266 -17.91 -28.98 7.13
CA GLN A 266 -18.88 -28.30 6.27
C GLN A 266 -20.28 -28.90 6.46
N LEU A 267 -20.37 -30.22 6.60
CA LEU A 267 -21.64 -30.88 6.93
C LEU A 267 -22.12 -30.49 8.33
N ARG A 268 -21.23 -30.44 9.32
CA ARG A 268 -21.60 -29.93 10.66
C ARG A 268 -22.12 -28.49 10.60
N ASP A 269 -21.49 -27.58 9.86
CA ASP A 269 -22.00 -26.21 9.69
C ASP A 269 -23.41 -26.18 9.07
N VAL A 270 -23.68 -26.98 8.04
CA VAL A 270 -25.02 -27.11 7.46
C VAL A 270 -26.03 -27.65 8.48
N ILE A 271 -25.65 -28.63 9.32
CA ILE A 271 -26.52 -29.20 10.37
C ILE A 271 -26.76 -28.22 11.53
N SER A 272 -25.74 -27.50 11.99
CA SER A 272 -25.83 -26.48 13.04
C SER A 272 -26.74 -25.33 12.61
N ASN A 273 -26.75 -24.99 11.32
CA ASN A 273 -27.58 -23.93 10.76
C ASN A 273 -28.87 -24.43 10.09
N VAL A 274 -29.18 -25.74 10.09
CA VAL A 274 -30.20 -26.36 9.23
C VAL A 274 -31.56 -25.64 9.24
N ASN A 275 -32.04 -25.24 10.41
CA ASN A 275 -33.30 -24.50 10.55
C ASN A 275 -33.23 -23.11 9.88
N LYS A 276 -32.12 -22.38 10.04
CA LYS A 276 -31.88 -21.07 9.38
C LYS A 276 -31.74 -21.17 7.85
N ILE A 277 -31.44 -22.36 7.33
CA ILE A 277 -31.29 -22.60 5.89
C ILE A 277 -32.64 -22.93 5.26
N ILE A 278 -33.54 -23.59 6.01
CA ILE A 278 -34.85 -24.02 5.53
C ILE A 278 -35.95 -22.99 5.82
N ASP A 279 -35.81 -22.21 6.90
CA ASP A 279 -36.70 -21.10 7.25
C ASP A 279 -36.47 -19.90 6.34
N THR A 280 -37.41 -19.66 5.43
CA THR A 280 -37.41 -18.52 4.51
C THR A 280 -37.53 -17.17 5.22
N SER A 281 -38.12 -17.12 6.42
CA SER A 281 -38.22 -15.87 7.20
C SER A 281 -36.87 -15.43 7.79
N PHE A 282 -35.94 -16.37 8.01
CA PHE A 282 -34.58 -16.05 8.43
C PHE A 282 -33.83 -15.21 7.38
N TYR A 283 -34.14 -15.39 6.10
CA TYR A 283 -33.53 -14.62 5.01
C TYR A 283 -33.98 -13.15 4.99
N ASP A 284 -35.15 -12.81 5.52
CA ASP A 284 -35.60 -11.42 5.62
C ASP A 284 -34.76 -10.62 6.65
N VAL A 285 -34.39 -11.27 7.76
CA VAL A 285 -33.41 -10.72 8.72
C VAL A 285 -32.03 -10.55 8.06
N SER A 286 -31.68 -11.43 7.12
CA SER A 286 -30.43 -11.30 6.33
C SER A 286 -30.44 -10.06 5.42
N THR A 287 -31.60 -9.65 4.89
CA THR A 287 -31.75 -8.40 4.12
C THR A 287 -31.45 -7.17 4.98
N ILE A 288 -31.96 -7.13 6.20
CA ILE A 288 -31.66 -6.06 7.18
C ILE A 288 -30.15 -6.04 7.51
N HIS A 289 -29.53 -7.21 7.67
CA HIS A 289 -28.10 -7.31 7.95
C HIS A 289 -27.23 -6.90 6.74
N LYS A 290 -27.62 -7.29 5.53
CA LYS A 290 -26.98 -6.89 4.26
C LYS A 290 -27.01 -5.38 4.07
N ASN A 291 -28.13 -4.71 4.38
CA ASN A 291 -28.22 -3.25 4.29
C ASN A 291 -27.26 -2.57 5.29
N LYS A 292 -27.10 -3.10 6.50
CA LYS A 292 -26.10 -2.62 7.48
C LYS A 292 -24.66 -2.85 7.01
N ILE A 293 -24.37 -4.00 6.39
CA ILE A 293 -23.04 -4.27 5.81
C ILE A 293 -22.75 -3.29 4.66
N MET A 294 -23.69 -3.05 3.75
CA MET A 294 -23.52 -2.07 2.67
C MET A 294 -23.33 -0.63 3.18
N GLU A 295 -23.98 -0.26 4.29
CA GLU A 295 -23.76 1.03 4.95
C GLU A 295 -22.34 1.13 5.58
N GLN A 296 -21.84 0.02 6.16
CA GLN A 296 -20.48 -0.07 6.70
C GLN A 296 -19.42 -0.06 5.60
N GLU A 297 -19.61 -0.81 4.50
CA GLU A 297 -18.74 -0.80 3.32
C GLU A 297 -18.64 0.60 2.68
N LYS A 298 -19.75 1.36 2.67
CA LYS A 298 -19.75 2.76 2.21
C LYS A 298 -18.87 3.63 3.11
N LYS A 299 -19.03 3.53 4.43
CA LYS A 299 -18.24 4.28 5.42
C LYS A 299 -16.75 3.91 5.39
N ILE A 300 -16.42 2.63 5.15
CA ILE A 300 -15.04 2.18 4.98
C ILE A 300 -14.42 2.86 3.75
N LYS A 301 -15.10 2.89 2.61
CA LYS A 301 -14.60 3.57 1.40
C LYS A 301 -14.45 5.08 1.56
N GLU A 302 -15.32 5.70 2.36
CA GLU A 302 -15.21 7.12 2.72
C GLU A 302 -13.92 7.37 3.52
N TYR A 303 -13.65 6.55 4.56
CA TYR A 303 -12.38 6.62 5.30
C TYR A 303 -11.14 6.24 4.47
N GLU A 304 -11.24 5.31 3.52
CA GLU A 304 -10.13 4.93 2.63
C GLU A 304 -9.68 6.11 1.75
N GLU A 305 -10.62 6.89 1.20
CA GLU A 305 -10.30 8.08 0.41
C GLU A 305 -9.85 9.26 1.30
N GLU A 306 -10.39 9.42 2.52
CA GLU A 306 -9.87 10.40 3.50
C GLU A 306 -8.40 10.11 3.86
N LEU A 307 -8.09 8.88 4.29
CA LEU A 307 -6.73 8.46 4.66
C LEU A 307 -5.74 8.60 3.49
N LYS A 308 -6.18 8.29 2.26
CA LYS A 308 -5.42 8.47 1.02
C LYS A 308 -5.11 9.94 0.74
N ASN A 309 -6.03 10.85 1.04
CA ASN A 309 -5.79 12.30 0.94
C ASN A 309 -4.81 12.79 2.03
N GLU A 310 -4.91 12.29 3.26
CA GLU A 310 -3.91 12.57 4.30
C GLU A 310 -2.51 12.08 3.92
N ILE A 311 -2.39 10.85 3.40
CA ILE A 311 -1.13 10.29 2.90
C ILE A 311 -0.54 11.14 1.76
N ASN A 312 -1.38 11.64 0.85
CA ASN A 312 -0.94 12.57 -0.20
C ASN A 312 -0.43 13.90 0.38
N GLN A 313 -1.09 14.45 1.40
CA GLN A 313 -0.65 15.67 2.07
C GLN A 313 0.65 15.46 2.85
N ILE A 314 0.80 14.34 3.55
CA ILE A 314 2.06 13.95 4.22
C ILE A 314 3.19 13.80 3.19
N SER A 315 2.91 13.23 2.01
CA SER A 315 3.86 13.11 0.90
C SER A 315 4.27 14.47 0.31
N LEU A 316 3.38 15.46 0.31
CA LEU A 316 3.71 16.85 -0.05
C LEU A 316 4.58 17.51 1.02
N ASN A 317 4.16 17.48 2.29
CA ASN A 317 4.88 18.07 3.41
C ASN A 317 6.30 17.47 3.55
N ASN A 318 6.47 16.17 3.31
CA ASN A 318 7.79 15.53 3.34
C ASN A 318 8.73 16.01 2.23
N LYS A 319 8.22 16.44 1.06
CA LYS A 319 9.04 17.05 0.00
C LYS A 319 9.48 18.46 0.38
N GLU A 320 8.61 19.23 1.02
CA GLU A 320 8.90 20.57 1.54
C GLU A 320 9.93 20.52 2.68
N ILE A 321 9.80 19.56 3.61
CA ILE A 321 10.81 19.28 4.64
C ILE A 321 12.16 18.91 4.00
N ALA A 322 12.17 18.09 2.95
CA ALA A 322 13.40 17.75 2.23
C ALA A 322 14.01 18.96 1.50
N GLN A 323 13.21 19.92 1.02
CA GLN A 323 13.69 21.19 0.47
C GLN A 323 14.37 22.02 1.56
N TYR A 324 13.70 22.25 2.70
CA TYR A 324 14.27 22.99 3.83
C TYR A 324 15.54 22.34 4.40
N GLN A 325 15.64 21.01 4.41
CA GLN A 325 16.87 20.31 4.80
C GLN A 325 18.05 20.59 3.85
N ASN A 326 17.80 20.70 2.54
CA ASN A 326 18.83 21.07 1.56
C ASN A 326 19.23 22.54 1.69
N GLU A 327 18.27 23.45 1.91
CA GLU A 327 18.56 24.86 2.17
C GLU A 327 19.36 25.05 3.47
N LEU A 328 18.96 24.38 4.56
CA LEU A 328 19.70 24.40 5.83
C LEU A 328 21.14 23.90 5.65
N LYS A 329 21.34 22.81 4.89
CA LYS A 329 22.68 22.29 4.57
C LYS A 329 23.53 23.31 3.82
N TYR A 330 22.98 23.95 2.80
CA TYR A 330 23.65 25.01 2.04
C TYR A 330 24.01 26.23 2.91
N HIS A 331 23.13 26.59 3.85
CA HIS A 331 23.41 27.66 4.82
C HIS A 331 24.48 27.27 5.85
N LEU A 332 24.52 26.03 6.31
CA LEU A 332 25.58 25.50 7.19
C LEU A 332 26.94 25.45 6.48
N GLU A 333 26.99 25.03 5.23
CA GLU A 333 28.20 25.05 4.39
C GLU A 333 28.74 26.49 4.26
N LYS A 334 27.86 27.47 3.99
CA LYS A 334 28.23 28.90 3.99
C LYS A 334 28.69 29.45 5.33
N ILE A 335 28.11 29.00 6.44
CA ILE A 335 28.57 29.41 7.78
C ILE A 335 29.99 28.89 8.01
N HIS A 336 30.27 27.63 7.67
CA HIS A 336 31.60 27.05 7.79
C HIS A 336 32.66 27.78 6.94
N ASP A 337 32.34 28.13 5.69
CA ASP A 337 33.22 28.94 4.84
C ASP A 337 33.49 30.33 5.43
N ASN A 338 32.46 30.97 6.01
CA ASN A 338 32.60 32.28 6.66
C ASN A 338 33.41 32.20 7.97
N ASP A 339 33.23 31.16 8.78
CA ASP A 339 33.99 30.94 10.02
C ASP A 339 35.48 30.73 9.72
N LYS A 340 35.79 29.97 8.67
CA LYS A 340 37.16 29.78 8.17
C LYS A 340 37.77 31.08 7.67
N LEU A 341 37.01 31.88 6.90
CA LEU A 341 37.45 33.21 6.47
C LEU A 341 37.69 34.15 7.66
N LEU A 342 36.86 34.05 8.71
CA LEU A 342 37.01 34.81 9.96
C LEU A 342 38.25 34.36 10.76
N GLU A 343 38.60 33.07 10.77
CA GLU A 343 39.88 32.63 11.32
C GLU A 343 41.07 33.20 10.56
N ASP A 344 41.03 33.22 9.23
CA ASP A 344 42.14 33.74 8.43
C ASP A 344 42.28 35.26 8.60
N TYR A 345 41.17 36.01 8.68
CA TYR A 345 41.20 37.42 9.11
C TYR A 345 41.75 37.62 10.53
N LYS A 346 41.48 36.73 11.49
CA LYS A 346 42.09 36.79 12.83
C LYS A 346 43.61 36.55 12.78
N LYS A 347 44.07 35.61 11.95
CA LYS A 347 45.51 35.33 11.76
C LYS A 347 46.23 36.53 11.15
N ASP A 348 45.62 37.22 10.18
CA ASP A 348 46.18 38.43 9.59
C ASP A 348 46.11 39.65 10.51
N TYR A 349 45.03 39.81 11.30
CA TYR A 349 44.96 40.85 12.34
C TYR A 349 46.10 40.70 13.37
N ILE A 350 46.35 39.49 13.87
CA ILE A 350 47.44 39.20 14.81
C ILE A 350 48.80 39.55 14.19
N ARG A 351 49.01 39.25 12.89
CA ARG A 351 50.25 39.64 12.17
C ARG A 351 50.41 41.16 12.05
N GLU A 352 49.34 41.89 11.79
CA GLU A 352 49.37 43.35 11.75
C GLU A 352 49.63 43.93 13.16
N GLU A 353 49.05 43.35 14.21
CA GLU A 353 49.30 43.72 15.61
C GLU A 353 50.75 43.47 16.02
N ASP A 354 51.30 42.27 15.75
CA ASP A 354 52.73 41.94 15.93
C ASP A 354 53.63 42.94 15.19
N GLN A 355 53.25 43.32 13.95
CA GLN A 355 54.02 44.26 13.13
C GLN A 355 53.93 45.70 13.66
N ILE A 356 52.80 46.11 14.24
CA ILE A 356 52.65 47.40 14.94
C ILE A 356 53.54 47.42 16.17
N GLN A 357 53.46 46.42 17.06
CA GLN A 357 54.32 46.33 18.25
C GLN A 357 55.82 46.33 17.89
N ALA A 358 56.20 45.62 16.83
CA ALA A 358 57.57 45.62 16.31
C ALA A 358 58.01 46.95 15.68
N ASN A 359 57.08 47.80 15.24
CA ASN A 359 57.37 49.15 14.73
C ASN A 359 57.37 50.20 15.86
N ASP A 360 56.47 50.11 16.83
CA ASP A 360 56.46 50.95 18.02
C ASP A 360 57.77 50.80 18.81
N LYS A 361 58.29 49.58 18.92
CA LYS A 361 59.63 49.33 19.49
C LYS A 361 60.73 50.08 18.72
N LYS A 362 60.71 50.06 17.38
CA LYS A 362 61.68 50.83 16.55
C LYS A 362 61.49 52.33 16.71
N ILE A 363 60.26 52.81 16.91
CA ILE A 363 60.00 54.24 17.17
C ILE A 363 60.64 54.65 18.50
N VAL A 364 60.54 53.82 19.55
CA VAL A 364 61.26 54.04 20.82
C VAL A 364 62.78 53.99 20.63
N ASP A 365 63.30 53.01 19.89
CA ASP A 365 64.74 52.93 19.57
C ASP A 365 65.22 54.18 18.82
N TYR A 366 64.48 54.65 17.81
CA TYR A 366 64.78 55.88 17.06
C TYR A 366 64.62 57.17 17.89
N GLN A 367 63.70 57.21 18.86
CA GLN A 367 63.60 58.31 19.82
C GLN A 367 64.86 58.38 20.70
N VAL A 368 65.36 57.23 21.17
CA VAL A 368 66.62 57.14 21.93
C VAL A 368 67.84 57.54 21.07
N GLU A 369 67.82 57.29 19.76
CA GLU A 369 68.86 57.82 18.85
C GLU A 369 68.72 59.32 18.58
N LEU A 370 67.50 59.83 18.38
CA LEU A 370 67.22 61.26 18.26
C LEU A 370 67.66 62.03 19.51
N ASP A 371 67.44 61.50 20.71
CA ASP A 371 67.88 62.13 21.95
C ASP A 371 69.40 62.10 22.15
N LYS A 372 70.13 61.17 21.51
CA LYS A 372 71.59 61.22 21.45
C LYS A 372 72.04 62.28 20.43
N LEU A 373 71.42 62.30 19.25
CA LEU A 373 71.75 63.24 18.18
C LEU A 373 71.44 64.69 18.58
N ASN A 374 70.31 64.94 19.24
CA ASN A 374 69.93 66.25 19.77
C ASN A 374 70.92 66.74 20.83
N ARG A 375 71.43 65.86 21.72
CA ARG A 375 72.52 66.20 22.65
C ARG A 375 73.79 66.59 21.90
N LYS A 376 74.20 65.81 20.89
CA LYS A 376 75.35 66.12 20.05
C LYS A 376 75.17 67.43 19.25
N ILE A 377 73.96 67.74 18.79
CA ILE A 377 73.62 69.01 18.13
C ILE A 377 73.68 70.19 19.13
N ILE A 378 73.31 69.99 20.41
CA ILE A 378 73.47 71.02 21.44
C ILE A 378 74.95 71.27 21.76
N GLU A 379 75.78 70.22 21.79
CA GLU A 379 77.25 70.32 21.91
C GLU A 379 77.86 71.05 20.70
N GLU A 380 77.50 70.67 19.47
CA GLU A 380 77.96 71.30 18.23
C GLU A 380 77.45 72.74 18.06
N ASP A 381 76.22 73.06 18.46
CA ASP A 381 75.68 74.43 18.44
C ASP A 381 76.31 75.31 19.54
N THR A 382 76.78 74.71 20.64
CA THR A 382 77.59 75.41 21.65
C THR A 382 78.96 75.78 21.07
N GLN A 383 79.67 74.82 20.46
CA GLN A 383 80.92 75.08 19.73
C GLN A 383 80.70 76.06 18.56
N PHE A 384 79.58 75.96 17.84
CA PHE A 384 79.27 76.88 16.76
C PHE A 384 78.98 78.30 17.26
N LYS A 385 78.39 78.49 18.45
CA LYS A 385 78.26 79.81 19.08
C LYS A 385 79.62 80.41 19.42
N GLU A 386 80.58 79.60 19.90
CA GLU A 386 81.97 80.03 20.14
C GLU A 386 82.65 80.44 18.81
N TYR A 387 82.62 79.58 17.80
CA TYR A 387 83.15 79.89 16.45
C TYR A 387 82.43 81.06 15.76
N LYS A 388 81.15 81.29 16.07
CA LYS A 388 80.36 82.42 15.56
C LYS A 388 80.68 83.69 16.32
N GLN A 389 81.07 83.64 17.60
CA GLN A 389 81.62 84.78 18.33
C GLN A 389 82.91 85.26 17.62
N GLU A 390 83.85 84.34 17.36
CA GLU A 390 85.05 84.61 16.54
C GLU A 390 84.70 85.16 15.14
N SER A 391 83.82 84.48 14.42
CA SER A 391 83.47 84.84 13.04
C SER A 391 82.66 86.13 12.96
N THR A 392 81.92 86.54 13.99
CA THR A 392 81.22 87.84 14.02
C THR A 392 82.21 88.99 14.13
N ASN A 393 83.25 88.84 14.97
CA ASN A 393 84.36 89.78 15.03
C ASN A 393 85.05 89.92 13.66
N LYS A 394 85.11 88.83 12.89
CA LYS A 394 85.72 88.75 11.55
C LYS A 394 84.81 89.18 10.39
N TYR A 395 83.49 89.16 10.58
CA TYR A 395 82.49 89.50 9.54
C TYR A 395 82.19 91.00 9.47
N ASN A 396 82.27 91.70 10.60
CA ASN A 396 82.14 93.16 10.63
C ASN A 396 83.22 93.88 9.78
N ASP A 397 84.37 93.22 9.57
CA ASP A 397 85.49 93.67 8.73
C ASP A 397 85.21 93.59 7.21
N LEU A 398 84.28 92.72 6.79
CA LEU A 398 84.10 92.31 5.38
C LEU A 398 82.78 92.78 4.72
N LYS A 399 81.87 93.39 5.47
CA LYS A 399 80.49 93.66 5.06
C LYS A 399 80.31 94.92 4.20
N GLU A 400 81.19 95.18 3.23
CA GLU A 400 81.17 96.43 2.45
C GLU A 400 80.65 96.29 1.00
N LYS A 401 80.73 95.11 0.34
CA LYS A 401 80.64 95.04 -1.15
C LYS A 401 79.68 93.98 -1.77
N LEU A 402 78.45 94.45 -2.04
CA LEU A 402 77.63 94.20 -3.26
C LEU A 402 76.99 92.81 -3.59
N THR A 403 76.07 92.82 -4.57
CA THR A 403 75.09 91.75 -4.97
C THR A 403 74.79 91.88 -6.51
N ILE A 404 73.77 91.34 -7.24
CA ILE A 404 72.38 90.87 -6.94
C ILE A 404 71.67 90.12 -8.12
N ARG A 405 70.82 89.09 -7.84
CA ARG A 405 69.63 88.59 -8.67
C ARG A 405 69.89 88.02 -10.12
N ASN A 406 69.00 87.33 -10.88
CA ASN A 406 67.65 86.68 -10.68
C ASN A 406 67.19 85.70 -11.83
N LYS A 407 66.24 84.78 -11.51
CA LYS A 407 65.04 84.26 -12.29
C LYS A 407 65.15 83.39 -13.59
N VAL A 408 64.52 82.17 -13.61
CA VAL A 408 63.23 81.72 -14.32
C VAL A 408 63.50 81.14 -15.75
N THR A 409 62.74 80.28 -16.48
CA THR A 409 61.28 79.98 -16.66
C THR A 409 60.84 78.47 -16.65
N LEU A 410 60.09 77.94 -17.64
CA LEU A 410 59.26 76.70 -17.59
C LEU A 410 58.86 76.18 -19.00
N GLU A 411 58.61 74.86 -19.19
CA GLU A 411 57.80 74.30 -20.31
C GLU A 411 57.34 72.83 -20.08
N TYR A 412 56.28 72.34 -20.76
CA TYR A 412 55.79 70.93 -20.69
C TYR A 412 54.99 70.48 -21.94
N TYR A 413 55.05 69.18 -22.30
CA TYR A 413 54.52 68.63 -23.58
C TYR A 413 53.34 67.66 -23.43
N LYS A 414 52.37 67.73 -24.37
CA LYS A 414 51.24 66.80 -24.55
C LYS A 414 51.58 65.73 -25.60
N LEU A 415 51.58 64.45 -25.24
CA LEU A 415 52.10 63.35 -26.08
C LEU A 415 51.05 62.72 -27.02
N LYS A 416 51.22 62.88 -28.34
CA LYS A 416 50.68 61.93 -29.34
C LYS A 416 51.62 60.71 -29.45
N GLY A 417 51.08 59.51 -29.69
CA GLY A 417 51.88 58.27 -29.73
C GLY A 417 51.18 57.06 -30.35
N SER A 418 51.96 56.12 -30.89
CA SER A 418 51.49 54.96 -31.67
C SER A 418 50.84 53.84 -30.84
N LEU A 419 50.30 52.81 -31.49
CA LEU A 419 49.58 51.70 -30.83
C LEU A 419 50.37 51.04 -29.67
N LYS A 420 51.69 50.88 -29.78
CA LYS A 420 52.52 50.33 -28.69
C LYS A 420 52.53 51.23 -27.44
N LYS A 421 52.38 52.56 -27.58
CA LYS A 421 52.21 53.47 -26.43
C LYS A 421 50.78 53.44 -25.85
N LYS A 422 49.74 53.22 -26.67
CA LYS A 422 48.37 53.02 -26.16
C LYS A 422 48.27 51.81 -25.23
N LEU A 423 48.89 50.69 -25.58
CA LEU A 423 48.92 49.47 -24.75
C LEU A 423 49.66 49.67 -23.41
N ILE A 424 50.83 50.29 -23.41
CA ILE A 424 51.65 50.47 -22.20
C ILE A 424 51.00 51.45 -21.20
N LEU A 425 50.27 52.45 -21.68
CA LEU A 425 49.54 53.39 -20.80
C LEU A 425 48.19 52.84 -20.30
N TRP A 426 47.61 51.83 -20.96
CA TRP A 426 46.32 51.26 -20.55
C TRP A 426 46.37 50.54 -19.20
N ILE A 427 47.48 49.83 -18.92
CA ILE A 427 47.64 48.99 -17.72
C ILE A 427 47.62 49.83 -16.42
N PRO A 428 48.38 50.94 -16.28
CA PRO A 428 48.31 51.81 -15.10
C PRO A 428 46.91 52.39 -14.81
N TYR A 429 46.19 52.86 -15.83
CA TYR A 429 44.86 53.45 -15.63
C TYR A 429 43.84 52.40 -15.19
N VAL A 430 43.86 51.21 -15.81
CA VAL A 430 43.00 50.08 -15.40
C VAL A 430 43.33 49.64 -13.97
N TYR A 431 44.61 49.55 -13.60
CA TYR A 431 45.02 49.22 -12.24
C TYR A 431 44.45 50.21 -11.21
N ILE A 432 44.53 51.52 -11.45
CA ILE A 432 44.05 52.54 -10.50
C ILE A 432 42.51 52.58 -10.45
N LEU A 433 41.81 52.36 -11.57
CA LEU A 433 40.34 52.21 -11.59
C LEU A 433 39.86 50.96 -10.84
N ILE A 434 40.70 49.92 -10.71
CA ILE A 434 40.44 48.73 -9.90
C ILE A 434 40.78 48.97 -8.41
N LYS A 435 41.91 49.63 -8.11
CA LYS A 435 42.44 49.81 -6.75
C LYS A 435 41.74 50.87 -5.89
N THR A 436 40.86 51.70 -6.45
CA THR A 436 40.35 52.91 -5.77
C THR A 436 39.12 52.72 -4.89
N ARG A 437 38.29 51.69 -5.13
CA ARG A 437 37.06 51.41 -4.34
C ARG A 437 36.68 49.91 -4.40
N PRO A 438 35.83 49.42 -3.48
CA PRO A 438 35.40 48.01 -3.46
C PRO A 438 34.75 47.56 -4.78
N PHE A 439 34.88 46.25 -5.04
CA PHE A 439 34.73 45.57 -6.34
C PHE A 439 33.48 45.93 -7.16
N ASN A 440 32.37 46.28 -6.49
CA ASN A 440 31.09 46.63 -7.14
C ASN A 440 31.12 48.00 -7.85
N GLU A 441 31.93 48.97 -7.42
CA GLU A 441 32.06 50.27 -8.11
C GLU A 441 33.02 50.22 -9.31
N THR A 442 33.95 49.27 -9.35
CA THR A 442 34.99 49.16 -10.39
C THR A 442 34.41 49.12 -11.81
N PHE A 443 33.34 48.35 -12.04
CA PHE A 443 32.66 48.30 -13.34
C PHE A 443 31.95 49.60 -13.72
N ILE A 444 31.51 50.41 -12.75
CA ILE A 444 30.91 51.73 -12.99
C ILE A 444 32.01 52.72 -13.36
N ASN A 445 33.11 52.77 -12.60
CA ASN A 445 34.23 53.67 -12.85
C ASN A 445 34.89 53.40 -14.21
N ILE A 446 35.12 52.13 -14.59
CA ILE A 446 35.67 51.77 -15.92
C ILE A 446 34.72 52.19 -17.06
N ARG A 447 33.40 52.08 -16.87
CA ARG A 447 32.40 52.50 -17.87
C ARG A 447 32.30 54.03 -17.96
N LEU A 448 32.36 54.73 -16.83
CA LEU A 448 32.30 56.19 -16.75
C LEU A 448 33.54 56.85 -17.36
N TYR A 449 34.74 56.33 -17.07
CA TYR A 449 35.98 56.78 -17.71
C TYR A 449 35.87 56.73 -19.24
N ARG A 450 35.43 55.59 -19.80
CA ARG A 450 35.23 55.44 -21.26
C ARG A 450 34.18 56.40 -21.82
N ALA A 451 33.10 56.67 -21.08
CA ALA A 451 32.04 57.58 -21.52
C ALA A 451 32.47 59.06 -21.52
N LEU A 452 33.47 59.43 -20.71
CA LEU A 452 34.01 60.80 -20.63
C LEU A 452 35.14 61.07 -21.63
N GLN A 453 35.83 60.05 -22.17
CA GLN A 453 36.98 60.25 -23.06
C GLN A 453 36.63 60.94 -24.39
N ASP A 454 35.41 60.73 -24.87
CA ASP A 454 34.93 61.14 -26.20
C ASP A 454 33.63 61.99 -26.08
N ASN A 455 33.44 62.72 -24.97
CA ASN A 455 32.22 63.47 -24.68
C ASN A 455 32.51 64.90 -24.15
N GLU A 456 31.79 65.89 -24.66
CA GLU A 456 31.96 67.33 -24.38
C GLU A 456 31.66 67.73 -22.91
N TRP A 457 31.06 66.83 -22.12
CA TRP A 457 30.88 66.96 -20.68
C TRP A 457 32.19 66.97 -19.87
N PHE A 458 33.35 66.77 -20.51
CA PHE A 458 34.67 66.87 -19.85
C PHE A 458 35.69 67.67 -20.68
N ASP A 459 35.90 68.94 -20.33
CA ASP A 459 36.97 69.73 -20.94
C ASP A 459 38.28 69.60 -20.14
N VAL A 460 39.20 68.83 -20.69
CA VAL A 460 40.59 68.67 -20.21
C VAL A 460 41.34 70.02 -20.12
N GLY A 461 41.01 71.00 -20.95
CA GLY A 461 41.58 72.35 -20.93
C GLY A 461 41.19 73.10 -19.66
N PHE A 462 39.90 73.41 -19.53
CA PHE A 462 39.26 73.96 -18.32
C PHE A 462 39.73 73.23 -17.05
N TYR A 463 39.63 71.90 -17.02
CA TYR A 463 39.94 71.10 -15.84
C TYR A 463 41.40 71.26 -15.36
N LEU A 464 42.37 71.39 -16.28
CA LEU A 464 43.78 71.59 -15.92
C LEU A 464 44.18 73.06 -15.67
N VAL A 465 43.37 74.02 -16.12
CA VAL A 465 43.53 75.46 -15.85
C VAL A 465 42.97 75.80 -14.47
N VAL A 466 41.74 75.35 -14.17
CA VAL A 466 41.10 75.56 -12.85
C VAL A 466 41.84 74.78 -11.77
N TYR A 467 42.08 73.48 -11.98
CA TYR A 467 42.77 72.61 -11.02
C TYR A 467 44.28 72.52 -11.33
N HIS A 468 44.92 73.68 -11.27
CA HIS A 468 46.35 73.88 -11.55
C HIS A 468 47.30 73.10 -10.62
N GLU A 469 46.82 72.53 -9.51
CA GLU A 469 47.59 71.62 -8.67
C GLU A 469 47.85 70.27 -9.35
N LEU A 470 47.02 69.90 -10.33
CA LEU A 470 47.14 68.66 -11.10
C LEU A 470 48.22 68.80 -12.17
N SER A 471 48.17 69.88 -12.96
CA SER A 471 49.10 70.12 -14.09
C SER A 471 50.57 70.26 -13.66
N ARG A 472 50.82 70.68 -12.41
CA ARG A 472 52.17 70.76 -11.82
C ARG A 472 52.67 69.46 -11.16
N LYS A 473 51.79 68.49 -10.90
CA LYS A 473 52.12 67.27 -10.16
C LYS A 473 52.51 66.12 -11.11
N LYS A 474 53.37 65.21 -10.62
CA LYS A 474 53.65 63.89 -11.28
C LYS A 474 52.38 63.10 -11.64
N TRP A 475 51.26 63.40 -10.98
CA TRP A 475 49.97 62.76 -11.21
C TRP A 475 49.50 62.84 -12.67
N CYS A 476 49.60 63.98 -13.36
CA CYS A 476 49.27 64.09 -14.80
C CYS A 476 50.24 63.34 -15.74
N LYS A 477 51.27 62.68 -15.20
CA LYS A 477 52.17 61.77 -15.94
C LYS A 477 51.80 60.28 -15.77
N PHE A 478 50.90 59.96 -14.83
CA PHE A 478 50.48 58.60 -14.47
C PHE A 478 48.96 58.39 -14.41
N LEU A 479 48.17 59.47 -14.41
CA LEU A 479 46.73 59.50 -14.60
C LEU A 479 46.38 60.52 -15.68
N THR A 480 45.37 60.20 -16.49
CA THR A 480 44.71 61.19 -17.33
C THR A 480 43.74 62.05 -16.47
N PRO A 481 43.39 63.28 -16.87
CA PRO A 481 42.46 64.14 -16.13
C PRO A 481 41.07 63.51 -15.93
N GLU A 482 40.55 62.79 -16.93
CA GLU A 482 39.30 62.03 -16.88
C GLU A 482 39.41 60.88 -15.86
N THR A 483 40.55 60.17 -15.82
CA THR A 483 40.79 59.12 -14.81
C THR A 483 40.85 59.69 -13.39
N HIS A 484 41.51 60.84 -13.21
CA HIS A 484 41.52 61.57 -11.94
C HIS A 484 40.10 61.98 -11.52
N TYR A 485 39.30 62.52 -12.43
CA TYR A 485 37.93 62.94 -12.14
C TYR A 485 37.05 61.75 -11.70
N VAL A 486 37.10 60.63 -12.43
CA VAL A 486 36.33 59.43 -12.11
C VAL A 486 36.72 58.83 -10.75
N CYS A 487 38.00 58.84 -10.40
CA CYS A 487 38.46 58.30 -9.11
C CYS A 487 38.16 59.27 -7.95
N TYR A 488 38.59 60.53 -8.09
CA TYR A 488 38.64 61.51 -7.01
C TYR A 488 37.76 62.74 -7.29
N GLY A 489 37.94 63.40 -8.44
CA GLY A 489 37.36 64.72 -8.73
C GLY A 489 35.83 64.81 -8.59
N PHE A 490 35.08 63.76 -8.98
CA PHE A 490 33.63 63.70 -8.76
C PHE A 490 33.26 63.71 -7.28
N ASN A 491 34.00 62.98 -6.44
CA ASN A 491 33.78 62.96 -4.98
C ASN A 491 34.22 64.29 -4.34
N GLU A 492 35.25 64.94 -4.89
CA GLU A 492 35.73 66.29 -4.53
C GLU A 492 34.80 67.42 -5.04
N LYS A 493 33.70 67.09 -5.74
CA LYS A 493 32.79 68.02 -6.42
C LYS A 493 33.48 69.02 -7.38
N LYS A 494 34.57 68.60 -8.01
CA LYS A 494 35.23 69.38 -9.08
C LYS A 494 34.34 69.45 -10.32
N LEU A 495 34.41 70.56 -11.05
CA LEU A 495 33.65 70.76 -12.28
C LEU A 495 34.42 70.18 -13.48
N PRO A 496 33.83 69.27 -14.28
CA PRO A 496 34.49 68.66 -15.43
C PRO A 496 34.54 69.57 -16.67
N ASN A 497 33.60 70.51 -16.81
CA ASN A 497 33.61 71.62 -17.77
C ASN A 497 32.88 72.83 -17.12
N GLU A 498 32.77 73.95 -17.84
CA GLU A 498 32.20 75.20 -17.32
C GLU A 498 30.67 75.12 -17.10
N ASP A 499 29.94 74.48 -18.02
CA ASP A 499 28.47 74.35 -17.99
C ASP A 499 27.93 73.17 -17.16
N TYR A 500 28.77 72.49 -16.38
CA TYR A 500 28.39 71.23 -15.71
C TYR A 500 27.32 71.43 -14.61
N THR A 501 26.11 70.93 -14.87
CA THR A 501 25.09 70.76 -13.84
C THR A 501 25.40 69.53 -12.99
N TYR A 502 25.47 69.71 -11.66
CA TYR A 502 25.83 68.64 -10.73
C TYR A 502 24.81 67.49 -10.73
N VAL A 503 25.29 66.25 -10.55
CA VAL A 503 24.50 65.01 -10.58
C VAL A 503 24.79 64.19 -9.33
N ASP A 504 23.77 63.71 -8.63
CA ASP A 504 23.92 63.16 -7.28
C ASP A 504 24.64 61.80 -7.21
N SER A 505 24.81 61.09 -8.32
CA SER A 505 25.60 59.85 -8.33
C SER A 505 26.36 59.57 -9.64
N LYS A 506 27.52 58.91 -9.51
CA LYS A 506 28.29 58.39 -10.66
C LYS A 506 27.49 57.44 -11.56
N LYS A 507 26.51 56.73 -10.99
CA LYS A 507 25.62 55.80 -11.70
C LYS A 507 24.61 56.55 -12.57
N GLU A 508 24.17 57.72 -12.14
CA GLU A 508 23.29 58.61 -12.88
C GLU A 508 24.05 59.43 -13.93
N LEU A 509 25.23 59.96 -13.60
CA LEU A 509 26.14 60.56 -14.58
C LEU A 509 26.44 59.58 -15.74
N LEU A 510 26.74 58.31 -15.44
CA LEU A 510 26.91 57.25 -16.44
C LEU A 510 25.63 56.91 -17.22
N ARG A 511 24.44 57.27 -16.72
CA ARG A 511 23.17 57.13 -17.46
C ARG A 511 22.91 58.34 -18.37
N LEU A 512 23.35 59.54 -17.99
CA LEU A 512 23.26 60.74 -18.83
C LEU A 512 24.22 60.67 -20.01
N LEU A 513 25.48 60.30 -19.77
CA LEU A 513 26.55 60.09 -20.79
C LEU A 513 26.35 58.83 -21.67
N LYS A 514 25.11 58.35 -21.79
CA LYS A 514 24.72 57.15 -22.54
C LYS A 514 23.49 57.35 -23.43
N LYS A 515 22.99 58.57 -23.51
CA LYS A 515 22.18 59.06 -24.62
C LYS A 515 23.10 59.65 -25.68
#